data_AF-A0A482W7B3-F1
#
_entry.id   AF-A0A482W7B3-F1
#
_cell.length_a   1.000
_cell.length_b   1.000
_cell.length_c   1.000
_cell.angle_alpha   90.00
_cell.angle_beta   90.00
_cell.angle_gamma   90.00
#
_symmetry.space_group_name_H-M   'P 1'
#
loop_
_entity.id
_entity.type
_entity.pdbx_description
1 polymer ?
#
loop_
_entity_poly.entity_id
_entity_poly.type
_entity_poly.pdbx_seq_one_letter_code
_entity_poly.pdbx_strand_id
1 'polypeptide(L)'
;VIISHVDAWYLDCGFGRWRETGDAACDPYRPWQTVYNHRPWQQLHLNKKQILGGEACLWSEQVDEGSLDARLWPRAAAFAERVWSDPQLDMSTFAIQEDVYTRLNTHRDRLVARGLSAEALWPVWCAQNPGMCL
;
A
#
# COMPACT_ATOMS: atom_id res chain seq x y z
N VAL A 1 -10.73 15.49 9.52
CA VAL A 1 -9.94 15.26 8.29
C VAL A 1 -9.69 13.77 8.17
N ILE A 2 -10.11 13.19 7.05
CA ILE A 2 -9.67 11.86 6.61
C ILE A 2 -8.61 12.13 5.54
N ILE A 3 -7.43 11.52 5.68
CA ILE A 3 -6.31 11.77 4.77
C ILE A 3 -6.30 10.71 3.67
N SER A 4 -6.20 11.16 2.42
CA SER A 4 -6.13 10.29 1.23
C SER A 4 -5.21 10.93 0.18
N HIS A 5 -3.91 10.94 0.46
CA HIS A 5 -2.94 11.55 -0.45
C HIS A 5 -2.75 10.69 -1.72
N VAL A 6 -2.93 11.31 -2.89
CA VAL A 6 -2.71 10.70 -4.22
C VAL A 6 -1.29 10.13 -4.40
N ASP A 7 -0.30 10.71 -3.71
CA ASP A 7 1.10 10.29 -3.82
C ASP A 7 1.40 8.97 -3.11
N ALA A 8 0.48 8.42 -2.31
CA ALA A 8 0.72 7.20 -1.56
C ALA A 8 -0.47 6.26 -1.42
N TRP A 9 -1.69 6.77 -1.24
CA TRP A 9 -2.85 5.97 -0.86
C TRP A 9 -3.91 5.86 -1.97
N TYR A 10 -3.59 6.29 -3.19
CA TYR A 10 -4.38 5.96 -4.38
C TYR A 10 -3.83 4.68 -5.00
N LEU A 11 -4.64 3.63 -5.02
CA LEU A 11 -4.27 2.27 -5.41
C LEU A 11 -4.51 2.00 -6.91
N ASP A 12 -5.22 2.88 -7.59
CA ASP A 12 -5.48 2.87 -9.04
C ASP A 12 -4.33 3.42 -9.89
N CYS A 13 -3.39 4.16 -9.29
CA CYS A 13 -2.24 4.75 -9.98
C CYS A 13 -1.28 3.72 -10.58
N GLY A 14 -0.58 4.09 -11.67
CA GLY A 14 0.48 3.28 -12.26
C GLY A 14 0.10 2.42 -13.44
N PHE A 15 -1.15 2.51 -13.90
CA PHE A 15 -1.68 1.70 -15.01
C PHE A 15 -1.87 2.53 -16.29
N GLY A 16 -1.25 3.69 -16.33
CA GLY A 16 -1.29 4.61 -17.46
C GLY A 16 -2.63 5.33 -17.56
N ARG A 17 -2.92 5.80 -18.77
CA ARG A 17 -4.17 6.49 -19.11
C ARG A 17 -5.17 5.50 -19.70
N TRP A 18 -6.44 5.65 -19.32
CA TRP A 18 -7.56 4.98 -19.98
C TRP A 18 -8.07 5.74 -21.21
N ARG A 19 -7.74 7.03 -21.32
CA ARG A 19 -8.10 7.90 -22.46
C ARG A 19 -7.09 7.74 -23.60
N GLU A 20 -7.54 7.95 -24.85
CA GLU A 20 -6.67 7.90 -26.04
C GLU A 20 -5.56 8.97 -25.98
N THR A 21 -5.85 10.14 -25.42
CA THR A 21 -4.93 11.28 -25.30
C THR A 21 -4.86 11.83 -23.86
N GLY A 22 -3.83 12.64 -23.59
CA GLY A 22 -3.56 13.22 -22.27
C GLY A 22 -2.66 12.35 -21.38
N ASP A 23 -2.41 12.80 -20.16
CA ASP A 23 -1.55 12.11 -19.20
C ASP A 23 -2.35 11.16 -18.30
N ALA A 24 -1.63 10.19 -17.69
CA ALA A 24 -2.17 9.36 -16.62
C ALA A 24 -2.50 10.22 -15.39
N ALA A 25 -3.50 9.83 -14.62
CA ALA A 25 -4.00 10.66 -13.52
C ALA A 25 -2.98 10.81 -12.38
N CYS A 26 -2.25 9.75 -12.03
CA CYS A 26 -1.42 9.74 -10.83
C CYS A 26 -0.22 8.75 -10.87
N ASP A 27 0.32 8.44 -12.05
CA ASP A 27 1.51 7.59 -12.18
C ASP A 27 2.69 8.07 -11.30
N PRO A 28 3.59 7.16 -10.85
CA PRO A 28 3.66 5.71 -11.13
C PRO A 28 2.77 4.84 -10.21
N TYR A 29 2.93 3.52 -10.29
CA TYR A 29 2.32 2.58 -9.34
C TYR A 29 2.75 2.90 -7.90
N ARG A 30 1.83 2.72 -6.93
CA ARG A 30 2.15 2.83 -5.51
C ARG A 30 2.44 1.43 -4.97
N PRO A 31 3.71 1.02 -4.82
CA PRO A 31 4.03 -0.24 -4.18
C PRO A 31 3.69 -0.17 -2.69
N TRP A 32 3.51 -1.33 -2.05
CA TRP A 32 3.09 -1.39 -0.66
C TRP A 32 4.07 -0.67 0.28
N GLN A 33 5.36 -0.60 -0.07
CA GLN A 33 6.38 0.15 0.69
C GLN A 33 6.07 1.65 0.72
N THR A 34 5.66 2.23 -0.41
CA THR A 34 5.24 3.64 -0.48
C THR A 34 4.00 3.88 0.37
N VAL A 35 3.01 2.97 0.26
CA VAL A 35 1.78 3.01 1.07
C VAL A 35 2.10 2.96 2.57
N TYR A 36 2.99 2.05 2.97
CA TYR A 36 3.38 1.80 4.35
C TYR A 36 4.26 2.90 4.93
N ASN A 37 5.15 3.50 4.14
CA ASN A 37 6.05 4.56 4.60
C ASN A 37 5.38 5.93 4.71
N HIS A 38 4.20 6.10 4.11
CA HIS A 38 3.52 7.37 4.12
C HIS A 38 3.00 7.74 5.52
N ARG A 39 3.55 8.82 6.09
CA ARG A 39 3.19 9.38 7.41
C ARG A 39 2.89 10.88 7.29
N PRO A 40 1.77 11.26 6.64
CA PRO A 40 1.48 12.65 6.31
C PRO A 40 1.33 13.53 7.56
N TRP A 41 0.91 12.96 8.70
CA TRP A 41 0.83 13.66 10.00
C TRP A 41 2.18 14.13 10.59
N GLN A 42 3.32 13.71 10.04
CA GLN A 42 4.62 14.26 10.43
C GLN A 42 4.96 15.57 9.70
N GLN A 43 4.41 15.76 8.50
CA GLN A 43 4.71 16.90 7.63
C GLN A 43 3.58 17.92 7.60
N LEU A 44 2.35 17.46 7.78
CA LEU A 44 1.18 18.31 7.84
C LEU A 44 1.20 19.11 9.16
N HIS A 45 1.21 20.43 9.06
CA HIS A 45 0.98 21.36 10.18
C HIS A 45 -0.49 21.32 10.68
N LEU A 46 -1.14 20.16 10.58
CA LEU A 46 -2.49 19.95 11.04
C LEU A 46 -2.50 19.67 12.54
N ASN A 47 -3.52 20.16 13.22
CA ASN A 47 -3.78 19.75 14.58
C ASN A 47 -4.17 18.26 14.57
N LYS A 48 -3.37 17.40 15.24
CA LYS A 48 -3.63 15.95 15.31
C LYS A 48 -5.04 15.61 15.78
N LYS A 49 -5.66 16.45 16.62
CA LYS A 49 -7.05 16.26 17.08
C LYS A 49 -8.10 16.39 15.97
N GLN A 50 -7.74 16.98 14.82
CA GLN A 50 -8.63 17.11 13.66
C GLN A 50 -8.48 15.95 12.68
N ILE A 51 -7.47 15.08 12.85
CA ILE A 51 -7.24 13.92 11.97
C ILE A 51 -8.02 12.74 12.55
N LEU A 52 -8.96 12.22 11.76
CA LEU A 52 -9.79 11.07 12.13
C LEU A 52 -9.15 9.74 11.72
N GLY A 53 -8.27 9.77 10.72
CA GLY A 53 -7.63 8.60 10.16
C GLY A 53 -7.20 8.85 8.72
N GLY A 54 -7.01 7.76 7.98
CA GLY A 54 -6.76 7.78 6.54
C GLY A 54 -7.78 6.94 5.78
N GLU A 55 -7.76 7.05 4.46
CA GLU A 55 -8.48 6.17 3.55
C GLU A 55 -7.60 5.90 2.33
N ALA A 56 -7.42 4.61 2.02
CA ALA A 56 -6.85 4.18 0.74
C ALA A 56 -7.97 4.15 -0.31
N CYS A 57 -7.77 4.90 -1.38
CA CYS A 57 -8.74 5.04 -2.45
C CYS A 57 -8.38 4.11 -3.60
N LEU A 58 -9.38 3.43 -4.16
CA LEU A 58 -9.26 2.69 -5.41
C LEU A 58 -10.33 3.21 -6.37
N TRP A 59 -9.95 4.18 -7.19
CA TRP A 59 -10.82 4.66 -8.25
C TRP A 59 -10.96 3.58 -9.33
N SER A 60 -12.11 3.56 -10.02
CA SER A 60 -12.56 2.40 -10.81
C SER A 60 -12.58 2.61 -12.32
N GLU A 61 -11.94 3.66 -12.83
CA GLU A 61 -11.85 3.91 -14.27
C GLU A 61 -11.25 2.73 -15.05
N GLN A 62 -10.36 1.97 -14.42
CA GLN A 62 -9.74 0.76 -14.97
C GLN A 62 -9.79 -0.42 -13.98
N VAL A 63 -10.84 -0.49 -13.15
CA VAL A 63 -11.04 -1.56 -12.16
C VAL A 63 -12.46 -2.11 -12.26
N ASP A 64 -12.56 -3.43 -12.21
CA ASP A 64 -13.80 -4.20 -12.21
C ASP A 64 -13.69 -5.36 -11.20
N GLU A 65 -14.69 -6.24 -11.16
CA GLU A 65 -14.72 -7.40 -10.26
C GLU A 65 -13.52 -8.34 -10.45
N GLY A 66 -13.01 -8.49 -11.68
CA GLY A 66 -11.88 -9.36 -12.00
C GLY A 66 -10.53 -8.83 -11.51
N SER A 67 -10.44 -7.52 -11.28
CA SER A 67 -9.19 -6.86 -10.88
C SER A 67 -9.21 -6.28 -9.46
N LEU A 68 -10.39 -6.12 -8.85
CA LEU A 68 -10.57 -5.52 -7.52
C LEU A 68 -9.60 -6.07 -6.46
N ASP A 69 -9.59 -7.40 -6.28
CA ASP A 69 -8.79 -8.04 -5.23
C ASP A 69 -7.29 -7.81 -5.39
N ALA A 70 -6.77 -7.97 -6.60
CA ALA A 70 -5.35 -7.81 -6.89
C ALA A 70 -4.91 -6.34 -6.81
N ARG A 71 -5.81 -5.39 -7.10
CA ARG A 71 -5.53 -3.96 -6.93
C ARG A 71 -5.54 -3.57 -5.46
N LEU A 72 -6.47 -4.11 -4.67
CA LEU A 72 -6.61 -3.73 -3.27
C LEU A 72 -5.58 -4.40 -2.38
N TRP A 73 -5.40 -5.72 -2.53
CA TRP A 73 -4.60 -6.55 -1.65
C TRP A 73 -3.26 -6.94 -2.29
N PRO A 74 -2.14 -6.88 -1.55
CA PRO A 74 -2.04 -6.67 -0.10
C PRO A 74 -1.74 -5.22 0.31
N ARG A 75 -1.74 -4.26 -0.62
CA ARG A 75 -1.38 -2.85 -0.34
C ARG A 75 -2.30 -2.20 0.71
N ALA A 76 -3.59 -2.50 0.67
CA ALA A 76 -4.53 -2.05 1.70
C ALA A 76 -4.22 -2.60 3.10
N ALA A 77 -3.61 -3.78 3.21
CA ALA A 77 -3.16 -4.32 4.50
C ALA A 77 -1.95 -3.54 5.05
N ALA A 78 -1.03 -3.12 4.17
CA ALA A 78 0.08 -2.25 4.55
C ALA A 78 -0.42 -0.88 5.02
N PHE A 79 -1.40 -0.29 4.32
CA PHE A 79 -2.11 0.91 4.77
C PHE A 79 -2.74 0.71 6.16
N ALA A 80 -3.42 -0.43 6.38
CA ALA A 80 -4.11 -0.72 7.63
C ALA A 80 -3.14 -0.72 8.83
N GLU A 81 -1.99 -1.39 8.76
CA GLU A 81 -1.00 -1.41 9.87
C GLU A 81 -0.46 0.00 10.16
N ARG A 82 -0.22 0.80 9.11
CA ARG A 82 0.24 2.19 9.22
C ARG A 82 -0.76 3.05 9.98
N VAL A 83 -2.05 3.02 9.63
CA VAL A 83 -3.06 3.87 10.31
C VAL A 83 -3.52 3.29 11.65
N TRP A 84 -3.34 1.98 11.88
CA TRP A 84 -3.74 1.31 13.11
C TRP A 84 -2.74 1.50 14.25
N SER A 85 -1.48 1.11 14.03
CA SER A 85 -0.45 1.08 15.07
C SER A 85 0.64 2.12 14.89
N ASP A 86 0.72 2.75 13.72
CA ASP A 86 1.76 3.72 13.36
C ASP A 86 3.18 3.31 13.81
N PRO A 87 3.66 2.11 13.40
CA PRO A 87 4.96 1.60 13.86
C PRO A 87 6.07 2.56 13.46
N GLN A 88 7.06 2.72 14.35
CA GLN A 88 8.19 3.60 14.08
C GLN A 88 9.01 3.03 12.93
N LEU A 89 9.37 3.92 12.01
CA LEU A 89 10.31 3.61 10.94
C LEU A 89 11.68 4.10 11.37
N ASP A 90 12.71 3.35 11.01
CA ASP A 90 14.05 3.88 11.06
C ASP A 90 14.22 4.91 9.92
N MET A 91 14.04 6.19 10.29
CA MET A 91 14.19 7.31 9.36
C MET A 91 15.64 7.54 8.93
N SER A 92 16.63 6.91 9.59
CA SER A 92 18.04 7.05 9.22
C SER A 92 18.41 6.23 7.99
N THR A 93 17.75 5.10 7.79
CA THR A 93 17.98 4.18 6.66
C THR A 93 16.89 4.26 5.60
N PHE A 94 15.75 4.90 5.91
CA PHE A 94 14.51 4.81 5.10
C PHE A 94 14.06 3.38 4.80
N ALA A 95 14.61 2.41 5.54
CA ALA A 95 14.39 1.00 5.30
C ALA A 95 13.18 0.53 6.13
N ILE A 96 12.30 -0.22 5.48
CA ILE A 96 11.27 -0.97 6.17
C ILE A 96 11.95 -2.16 6.86
N GLN A 97 11.63 -2.38 8.13
CA GLN A 97 12.18 -3.50 8.88
C GLN A 97 11.74 -4.83 8.27
N GLU A 98 12.63 -5.82 8.30
CA GLU A 98 12.42 -7.15 7.69
C GLU A 98 11.18 -7.86 8.24
N ASP A 99 10.88 -7.68 9.52
CA ASP A 99 9.71 -8.28 10.16
C ASP A 99 8.39 -7.83 9.52
N VAL A 100 8.31 -6.58 9.02
CA VAL A 100 7.16 -6.07 8.27
C VAL A 100 6.95 -6.85 6.98
N TYR A 101 8.02 -7.13 6.23
CA TYR A 101 7.95 -7.95 5.00
C TYR A 101 7.39 -9.34 5.32
N THR A 102 7.91 -9.97 6.38
CA THR A 102 7.50 -11.31 6.80
C THR A 102 6.03 -11.34 7.26
N ARG A 103 5.60 -10.35 8.05
CA ARG A 103 4.20 -10.22 8.49
C ARG A 103 3.25 -9.98 7.32
N LEU A 104 3.59 -9.06 6.41
CA LEU A 104 2.77 -8.75 5.25
C LEU A 104 2.65 -9.96 4.31
N ASN A 105 3.74 -10.71 4.10
CA ASN A 105 3.70 -11.96 3.35
C ASN A 105 2.76 -12.99 4.00
N THR A 106 2.91 -13.22 5.31
CA THR A 106 2.04 -14.14 6.06
C THR A 106 0.57 -13.71 5.97
N HIS A 107 0.30 -12.40 6.02
CA HIS A 107 -1.05 -11.87 5.88
C HIS A 107 -1.58 -12.06 4.45
N ARG A 108 -0.77 -11.80 3.43
CA ARG A 108 -1.11 -12.02 2.02
C ARG A 108 -1.48 -13.49 1.77
N ASP A 109 -0.70 -14.44 2.28
CA ASP A 109 -1.01 -15.87 2.14
C ASP A 109 -2.31 -16.23 2.86
N ARG A 110 -2.60 -15.58 3.99
CA ARG A 110 -3.88 -15.73 4.68
C ARG A 110 -5.06 -15.17 3.89
N LEU A 111 -4.89 -14.07 3.15
CA LEU A 111 -5.93 -13.52 2.27
C LEU A 111 -6.22 -14.48 1.12
N VAL A 112 -5.17 -15.03 0.49
CA VAL A 112 -5.29 -16.04 -0.56
C VAL A 112 -5.97 -17.31 -0.05
N ALA A 113 -5.61 -17.79 1.15
CA ALA A 113 -6.26 -18.93 1.78
C ALA A 113 -7.76 -18.71 2.09
N ARG A 114 -8.23 -17.45 2.09
CA ARG A 114 -9.64 -17.08 2.24
C ARG A 114 -10.36 -16.84 0.91
N GLY A 115 -9.71 -17.11 -0.21
CA GLY A 115 -10.29 -16.97 -1.54
C GLY A 115 -10.15 -15.59 -2.18
N LEU A 116 -9.37 -14.68 -1.58
CA LEU A 116 -9.08 -13.38 -2.20
C LEU A 116 -7.90 -13.49 -3.16
N SER A 117 -8.01 -12.86 -4.33
CA SER A 117 -6.96 -12.86 -5.35
C SER A 117 -5.89 -11.80 -5.09
N ALA A 118 -5.22 -11.86 -3.94
CA ALA A 118 -4.20 -10.89 -3.55
C ALA A 118 -2.94 -10.96 -4.42
N GLU A 119 -2.42 -9.79 -4.81
CA GLU A 119 -1.20 -9.65 -5.60
C GLU A 119 0.00 -10.35 -4.93
N ALA A 120 0.96 -10.81 -5.74
CA ALA A 120 2.23 -11.30 -5.23
C ALA A 120 3.09 -10.13 -4.74
N LEU A 121 3.74 -10.30 -3.59
CA LEU A 121 4.65 -9.28 -3.03
C LEU A 121 6.07 -9.37 -3.60
N TRP A 122 6.54 -10.60 -3.76
CA TRP A 122 7.93 -10.97 -4.08
C TRP A 122 7.99 -12.47 -4.43
N PRO A 123 9.13 -12.99 -4.93
CA PRO A 123 9.28 -14.42 -5.18
C PRO A 123 9.01 -15.26 -3.93
N VAL A 124 8.35 -16.41 -4.11
CA VAL A 124 8.05 -17.36 -3.00
C VAL A 124 9.32 -17.80 -2.25
N TRP A 125 10.46 -17.83 -2.94
CA TRP A 125 11.75 -18.11 -2.31
C TRP A 125 12.08 -17.16 -1.16
N CYS A 126 11.74 -15.87 -1.28
CA CYS A 126 11.95 -14.87 -0.23
C CYS A 126 11.09 -15.15 1.01
N ALA A 127 9.87 -15.67 0.82
CA ALA A 127 9.03 -16.10 1.92
C ALA A 127 9.58 -17.36 2.63
N GLN A 128 10.25 -18.24 1.89
CA GLN A 128 10.85 -19.47 2.42
C GLN A 128 12.24 -19.24 3.03
N ASN A 129 12.90 -18.13 2.70
CA ASN A 129 14.25 -17.78 3.15
C ASN A 129 14.29 -16.33 3.65
N PRO A 130 13.73 -16.04 4.85
CA PRO A 130 13.78 -14.72 5.45
C PRO A 130 15.22 -14.18 5.53
N GLY A 131 15.39 -12.88 5.28
CA GLY A 131 16.68 -12.18 5.37
C GLY A 131 17.54 -12.24 4.12
N MET A 132 17.15 -13.03 3.12
CA MET A 132 17.97 -13.25 1.92
C MET A 132 17.60 -12.38 0.70
N CYS A 133 16.52 -11.59 0.80
CA CYS A 133 16.00 -10.76 -0.29
C CYS A 133 15.96 -9.26 0.03
N LEU A 134 16.56 -8.83 1.15
CA LEU A 134 16.52 -7.45 1.65
C LEU A 134 17.93 -6.87 1.77
#